data_AF-A0A507F551-F1
#
_entry.id   AF-A0A507F551-F1
#
_cell.length_a   1.000
_cell.length_b   1.000
_cell.length_c   1.000
_cell.angle_alpha   90.00
_cell.angle_beta   90.00
_cell.angle_gamma   90.00
#
_symmetry.space_group_name_H-M   'P 1'
#
loop_
_entity.id
_entity.type
_entity.pdbx_description
1 polymer ?
#
loop_
_entity_poly.entity_id
_entity_poly.type
_entity_poly.pdbx_seq_one_letter_code
_entity_poly.pdbx_strand_id
1 'polypeptide(L)'
;MADHELSDAHQQRRGAKRGPKPLREAAPDKRTHQNRESQRRHRQKQTEYVAGLETQLRTALEALQASEQSGLVRKLQDRVAELEQRRNEPQPSHGICTNGGCIKEMERLRTECNTLRALLATSSSSSSALGSAFSNHAMDLPQLLQPSYELSELGANSTSTSTAHSSSTLATWEQSPSASNDGIDFLSFFDSSYTGASDHSGGYPLPSHHHDWLDEVTQGISTQKTAAELYGPFDIDETRKQLVLLPSLADSKHVDEMLGLFVTQSHFTDKKTIKNMYKRIIAAKYKMLDSCSLLDKQKVIEIIEQFKNKNRKHLSHLRLNAIHERRNSAVHLTAGINTEVAAQLVPFRDSVTSIPSLKGAKQLVDELCSQFTSHLTCSREEREDKFFALFELSSKLQGLCTTEEDRTKFMLCMEMFRQANRRVMDELLKDK
;
A
#
# COMPACT_ATOMS: atom_id res chain seq x y z
N MET A 1 -14.17 66.79 6.45
CA MET A 1 -15.12 67.59 5.65
C MET A 1 -15.83 66.60 4.74
N ALA A 2 -17.06 66.16 4.95
CA ALA A 2 -18.19 66.84 5.57
C ALA A 2 -18.92 65.92 6.56
N ASP A 3 -19.47 66.60 7.56
CA ASP A 3 -20.30 66.13 8.65
C ASP A 3 -21.71 65.77 8.17
N HIS A 4 -22.34 64.79 8.82
CA HIS A 4 -23.78 64.77 8.94
C HIS A 4 -24.17 64.24 10.33
N GLU A 5 -24.43 65.19 11.22
CA GLU A 5 -25.12 65.00 12.49
C GLU A 5 -26.64 64.90 12.29
N LEU A 6 -27.29 64.49 13.39
CA LEU A 6 -28.69 64.64 13.80
C LEU A 6 -29.66 63.51 13.42
N SER A 7 -30.12 62.76 14.44
CA SER A 7 -31.42 63.10 15.06
C SER A 7 -31.87 62.07 16.12
N ASP A 8 -31.77 62.50 17.37
CA ASP A 8 -32.76 62.43 18.45
C ASP A 8 -33.74 61.25 18.64
N ALA A 9 -33.58 60.65 19.83
CA ALA A 9 -34.57 60.60 20.92
C ALA A 9 -35.96 60.00 20.68
N HIS A 10 -36.16 58.78 21.17
CA HIS A 10 -37.39 58.22 21.77
C HIS A 10 -37.00 56.84 22.36
N GLN A 11 -37.44 56.32 23.49
CA GLN A 11 -38.38 56.75 24.51
C GLN A 11 -38.26 55.74 25.66
N GLN A 12 -38.18 56.24 26.90
CA GLN A 12 -38.32 55.45 28.11
C GLN A 12 -39.64 54.65 28.10
N ARG A 13 -39.58 53.33 28.20
CA ARG A 13 -40.67 52.53 28.80
C ARG A 13 -40.10 51.47 29.74
N ARG A 14 -40.20 51.81 31.02
CA ARG A 14 -40.17 50.87 32.16
C ARG A 14 -41.26 49.82 31.95
N GLY A 15 -40.87 48.55 31.88
CA GLY A 15 -41.79 47.42 31.75
C GLY A 15 -41.32 46.24 32.62
N ALA A 16 -42.03 46.04 33.72
CA ALA A 16 -42.02 44.93 34.68
C ALA A 16 -41.08 43.74 34.43
N LYS A 17 -40.19 43.51 35.42
CA LYS A 17 -39.47 42.25 35.68
C LYS A 17 -40.49 41.09 35.83
N ARG A 18 -40.81 40.40 34.74
CA ARG A 18 -41.42 39.06 34.79
C ARG A 18 -40.27 38.06 34.91
N GLY A 19 -40.15 37.44 36.07
CA GLY A 19 -39.19 36.36 36.30
C GLY A 19 -39.32 35.26 35.24
N PRO A 20 -38.21 34.59 34.88
CA PRO A 20 -38.22 33.51 33.90
C PRO A 20 -39.27 32.47 34.33
N LYS A 21 -40.29 32.25 33.50
CA LYS A 21 -41.21 31.13 33.70
C LYS A 21 -40.35 29.86 33.67
N PRO A 22 -40.42 28.96 34.66
CA PRO A 22 -39.72 27.69 34.60
C PRO A 22 -40.14 27.00 33.30
N LEU A 23 -39.17 26.83 32.39
CA LEU A 23 -39.33 26.09 31.16
C LEU A 23 -39.79 24.71 31.58
N ARG A 24 -41.08 24.44 31.35
CA ARG A 24 -41.69 23.13 31.53
C ARG A 24 -40.97 22.21 30.55
N GLU A 25 -39.99 21.46 31.06
CA GLU A 25 -39.18 20.52 30.29
C GLU A 25 -40.11 19.61 29.51
N ALA A 26 -40.19 19.83 28.19
CA ALA A 26 -40.89 18.94 27.31
C ALA A 26 -40.24 17.57 27.46
N ALA A 27 -41.06 16.54 27.69
CA ALA A 27 -40.56 15.17 27.83
C ALA A 27 -39.64 14.85 26.63
N PRO A 28 -38.43 14.32 26.87
CA PRO A 28 -37.45 14.11 25.81
C PRO A 28 -38.03 13.21 24.72
N ASP A 29 -37.87 13.64 23.47
CA ASP A 29 -38.33 12.92 22.29
C ASP A 29 -37.76 11.48 22.27
N LYS A 30 -38.61 10.51 21.95
CA LYS A 30 -38.27 9.08 21.85
C LYS A 30 -37.06 8.87 20.94
N ARG A 31 -36.92 9.69 19.90
CA ARG A 31 -35.77 9.68 18.97
C ARG A 31 -34.46 10.06 19.65
N THR A 32 -34.48 11.06 20.53
CA THR A 32 -33.29 11.47 21.31
C THR A 32 -32.84 10.34 22.25
N HIS A 33 -33.79 9.63 22.86
CA HIS A 33 -33.47 8.46 23.70
C HIS A 33 -32.81 7.34 22.88
N GLN A 34 -33.37 6.99 21.72
CA GLN A 34 -32.80 5.96 20.83
C GLN A 34 -31.40 6.32 20.34
N ASN A 35 -31.15 7.58 19.98
CA ASN A 35 -29.82 8.03 19.58
C ASN A 35 -28.79 7.92 20.73
N ARG A 36 -29.19 8.29 21.96
CA ARG A 36 -28.32 8.13 23.14
C ARG A 36 -28.00 6.66 23.42
N GLU A 37 -28.98 5.77 23.28
CA GLU A 37 -28.78 4.34 23.47
C GLU A 37 -27.88 3.74 22.39
N SER A 38 -28.07 4.13 21.12
CA SER A 38 -27.19 3.72 20.01
C SER A 38 -25.74 4.16 20.23
N GLN A 39 -25.53 5.42 20.66
CA GLN A 39 -24.19 5.91 21.01
C GLN A 39 -23.56 5.15 22.18
N ARG A 40 -24.33 4.79 23.21
CA ARG A 40 -23.85 3.96 24.32
C ARG A 40 -23.40 2.58 23.84
N ARG A 41 -24.21 1.91 23.02
CA ARG A 41 -23.86 0.60 22.43
C ARG A 41 -22.62 0.69 21.54
N HIS A 42 -22.46 1.78 20.79
CA HIS A 42 -21.27 1.98 19.97
C HIS A 42 -20.00 2.13 20.82
N ARG A 43 -20.03 2.98 21.86
CA ARG A 43 -18.90 3.14 22.79
C ARG A 43 -18.59 1.85 23.54
N GLN A 44 -19.61 1.08 23.91
CA GLN A 44 -19.45 -0.23 24.53
C GLN A 44 -18.71 -1.20 23.59
N LYS A 45 -19.12 -1.31 22.32
CA LYS A 45 -18.44 -2.14 21.31
C LYS A 45 -16.99 -1.70 21.08
N GLN A 46 -16.71 -0.40 21.07
CA GLN A 46 -15.34 0.11 20.97
C GLN A 46 -14.49 -0.29 22.17
N THR A 47 -15.05 -0.20 23.38
CA THR A 47 -14.37 -0.61 24.62
C THR A 47 -14.07 -2.11 24.62
N GLU A 48 -15.04 -2.93 24.22
CA GLU A 48 -14.88 -4.39 24.09
C GLU A 48 -13.83 -4.77 23.03
N TYR A 49 -13.80 -4.06 21.90
CA TYR A 49 -12.80 -4.27 20.85
C TYR A 49 -11.37 -3.96 21.32
N VAL A 50 -11.17 -2.82 22.00
CA VAL A 50 -9.86 -2.45 22.56
C VAL A 50 -9.41 -3.47 23.61
N ALA A 51 -10.29 -3.90 24.52
CA ALA A 51 -9.99 -4.94 25.49
C ALA A 51 -9.61 -6.28 24.82
N GLY A 52 -10.23 -6.60 23.68
CA GLY A 52 -9.88 -7.76 22.86
C GLY A 52 -8.46 -7.68 22.28
N LEU A 53 -8.08 -6.52 21.73
CA LEU A 53 -6.73 -6.28 21.21
C LEU A 53 -5.67 -6.34 22.31
N GLU A 54 -5.94 -5.75 23.48
CA GLU A 54 -5.03 -5.82 24.63
C GLU A 54 -4.81 -7.26 25.11
N THR A 55 -5.86 -8.08 25.08
CA THR A 55 -5.77 -9.51 25.42
C THR A 55 -4.91 -10.26 24.41
N GLN A 56 -5.13 -10.03 23.11
CA GLN A 56 -4.32 -10.66 22.04
C GLN A 56 -2.84 -10.28 22.17
N LEU A 57 -2.55 -9.01 22.47
CA LEU A 57 -1.19 -8.52 22.65
C LEU A 57 -0.51 -9.17 23.86
N ARG A 58 -1.24 -9.34 24.98
CA ARG A 58 -0.74 -10.06 26.15
C ARG A 58 -0.42 -11.53 25.83
N THR A 59 -1.32 -12.23 25.14
CA THR A 59 -1.10 -13.63 24.72
C THR A 59 0.10 -13.77 23.78
N ALA A 60 0.28 -12.83 22.84
CA ALA A 60 1.43 -12.84 21.95
C ALA A 60 2.76 -12.61 22.70
N LEU A 61 2.78 -11.69 23.68
CA LEU A 61 3.95 -11.46 24.54
C LEU A 61 4.28 -12.69 25.40
N GLU A 62 3.27 -13.33 26.00
CA GLU A 62 3.46 -14.57 26.76
C GLU A 62 4.01 -15.71 25.87
N ALA A 63 3.54 -15.83 24.63
CA ALA A 63 4.04 -16.80 23.66
C ALA A 63 5.50 -16.52 23.26
N LEU A 64 5.88 -15.26 23.09
CA LEU A 64 7.28 -14.86 22.83
C LEU A 64 8.18 -15.15 24.03
N GLN A 65 7.75 -14.84 25.25
CA GLN A 65 8.50 -15.17 26.47
C GLN A 65 8.65 -16.69 26.65
N ALA A 66 7.60 -17.47 26.36
CA ALA A 66 7.67 -18.93 26.36
C ALA A 66 8.60 -19.46 25.26
N SER A 67 8.69 -18.78 24.11
CA SER A 67 9.60 -19.13 23.01
C SER A 67 11.05 -18.76 23.30
N GLU A 68 11.32 -17.63 23.96
CA GLU A 68 12.66 -17.26 24.46
C GLU A 68 13.14 -18.23 25.54
N GLN A 69 12.21 -18.73 26.36
CA GLN A 69 12.46 -19.84 27.28
C GLN A 69 12.52 -21.22 26.60
N SER A 70 12.07 -21.33 25.34
CA SER A 70 12.25 -22.56 24.57
C SER A 70 13.76 -22.76 24.41
N GLY A 71 14.25 -23.88 24.90
CA GLY A 71 15.65 -24.09 25.26
C GLY A 71 16.68 -23.96 24.12
N LEU A 72 16.33 -23.48 22.93
CA LEU A 72 17.26 -23.19 21.85
C LEU A 72 18.22 -22.05 22.20
N VAL A 73 17.73 -20.93 22.76
CA VAL A 73 18.60 -19.82 23.20
C VAL A 73 19.52 -20.28 24.32
N ARG A 74 18.97 -21.03 25.29
CA ARG A 74 19.74 -21.64 26.37
C ARG A 74 20.77 -22.65 25.85
N LYS A 75 20.41 -23.52 24.91
CA LYS A 75 21.34 -24.47 24.25
C LYS A 75 22.47 -23.75 23.51
N LEU A 76 22.18 -22.62 22.86
CA LEU A 76 23.20 -21.81 22.19
C LEU A 76 24.13 -21.13 23.20
N GLN A 77 23.59 -20.59 24.30
CA GLN A 77 24.37 -20.04 25.40
C GLN A 77 25.26 -21.09 26.07
N ASP A 78 24.70 -22.27 26.37
CA ASP A 78 25.44 -23.40 26.94
C ASP A 78 26.56 -23.86 25.99
N ARG A 79 26.30 -23.91 24.68
CA ARG A 79 27.30 -24.28 23.67
C ARG A 79 28.41 -23.23 23.54
N VAL A 80 28.08 -21.94 23.62
CA VAL A 80 29.09 -20.88 23.64
C VAL A 80 29.95 -20.99 24.90
N ALA A 81 29.36 -21.22 26.06
CA ALA A 81 30.09 -21.42 27.31
C ALA A 81 31.03 -22.64 27.25
N GLU A 82 30.57 -23.76 26.69
CA GLU A 82 31.38 -24.97 26.48
C GLU A 82 32.59 -24.70 25.56
N LEU A 83 32.38 -23.99 24.45
CA LEU A 83 33.45 -23.65 23.51
C LEU A 83 34.46 -22.67 24.11
N GLU A 84 34.01 -21.73 24.93
CA GLU A 84 34.90 -20.81 25.65
C GLU A 84 35.71 -21.50 26.74
N GLN A 85 35.12 -22.47 27.46
CA GLN A 85 35.84 -23.31 28.40
C GLN A 85 36.94 -24.12 27.69
N ARG A 86 36.62 -24.78 26.57
CA ARG A 86 37.61 -25.53 25.76
C ARG A 86 38.73 -24.66 25.22
N ARG A 87 38.44 -23.40 24.88
CA ARG A 87 39.45 -22.44 24.44
C ARG A 87 40.41 -22.02 25.55
N ASN A 88 39.91 -21.93 26.79
CA ASN A 88 40.66 -21.47 27.95
C ASN A 88 41.34 -22.62 28.72
N GLU A 89 41.00 -23.88 28.44
CA GLU A 89 41.72 -25.03 28.99
C GLU A 89 43.21 -24.93 28.61
N PRO A 90 44.12 -24.91 29.60
CA PRO A 90 45.54 -24.81 29.34
C PRO A 90 45.96 -26.02 28.52
N GLN A 91 46.33 -25.79 27.26
CA GLN A 91 46.82 -26.87 26.42
C GLN A 91 48.04 -27.49 27.12
N PRO A 92 48.06 -28.83 27.29
CA PRO A 92 49.24 -29.51 27.80
C PRO A 92 50.42 -29.08 26.94
N SER A 93 51.52 -28.68 27.58
CA SER A 93 52.74 -28.15 26.98
C SER A 93 53.48 -29.22 26.15
N HIS A 94 52.82 -29.70 25.10
CA HIS A 94 53.29 -30.70 24.17
C HIS A 94 53.69 -29.99 22.88
N GLY A 95 54.89 -30.34 22.42
CA GLY A 95 55.63 -29.65 21.36
C GLY A 95 54.76 -29.26 20.18
N ILE A 96 55.02 -28.03 19.71
CA ILE A 96 54.48 -27.39 18.50
C ILE A 96 53.97 -28.45 17.52
N CYS A 97 52.66 -28.69 17.50
CA CYS A 97 52.03 -29.58 16.55
C CYS A 97 52.07 -28.88 15.18
N THR A 98 53.12 -29.15 14.41
CA THR A 98 53.30 -28.63 13.03
C THR A 98 52.40 -29.33 12.01
N ASN A 99 51.55 -30.26 12.47
CA ASN A 99 50.70 -31.03 11.58
C ASN A 99 49.56 -30.13 11.08
N GLY A 100 49.57 -29.83 9.77
CA GLY A 100 48.66 -28.85 9.15
C GLY A 100 47.16 -29.12 9.35
N GLY A 101 46.79 -30.35 9.70
CA GLY A 101 45.40 -30.69 10.10
C GLY A 101 44.96 -30.02 11.40
N CYS A 102 45.86 -29.88 12.38
CA CYS A 102 45.55 -29.29 13.68
C CYS A 102 45.31 -27.77 13.58
N ILE A 103 46.08 -27.09 12.71
CA ILE A 103 45.91 -25.65 12.43
C ILE A 103 44.57 -25.39 11.73
N LYS A 104 44.22 -26.21 10.71
CA LYS A 104 42.94 -26.07 9.99
C LYS A 104 41.73 -26.30 10.90
N GLU A 105 41.80 -27.27 11.81
CA GLU A 105 40.69 -27.54 12.73
C GLU A 105 40.53 -26.42 13.78
N MET A 106 41.63 -25.85 14.30
CA MET A 106 41.55 -24.67 15.16
C MET A 106 40.95 -23.47 14.44
N GLU A 107 41.33 -23.24 13.18
CA GLU A 107 40.80 -22.12 12.39
C GLU A 107 39.31 -22.30 12.08
N ARG A 108 38.88 -23.55 11.82
CA ARG A 108 37.46 -23.93 11.68
C ARG A 108 36.66 -23.68 12.96
N LEU A 109 37.17 -24.09 14.12
CA LEU A 109 36.49 -23.85 15.41
C LEU A 109 36.41 -22.34 15.73
N ARG A 110 37.40 -21.56 15.30
CA ARG A 110 37.43 -20.11 15.49
C ARG A 110 36.39 -19.40 14.61
N THR A 111 36.24 -19.81 13.36
CA THR A 111 35.20 -19.27 12.46
C THR A 111 33.80 -19.69 12.91
N GLU A 112 33.62 -20.93 13.37
CA GLU A 112 32.36 -21.39 13.96
C GLU A 112 31.97 -20.57 15.20
N CYS A 113 32.91 -20.34 16.14
CA CYS A 113 32.68 -19.47 17.31
C CYS A 113 32.29 -18.04 16.93
N ASN A 114 32.98 -17.44 15.96
CA ASN A 114 32.69 -16.07 15.51
C ASN A 114 31.31 -15.98 14.85
N THR A 115 30.91 -17.00 14.10
CA THR A 115 29.59 -17.07 13.44
C THR A 115 28.48 -17.19 14.48
N LEU A 116 28.65 -18.06 15.48
CA LEU A 116 27.69 -18.19 16.59
C LEU A 116 27.57 -16.91 17.42
N ARG A 117 28.67 -16.19 17.68
CA ARG A 117 28.61 -14.86 18.33
C ARG A 117 27.87 -13.83 17.49
N ALA A 118 28.09 -13.80 16.18
CA ALA A 118 27.39 -12.88 15.29
C ALA A 118 25.88 -13.13 15.32
N LEU A 119 25.47 -14.40 15.25
CA LEU A 119 24.06 -14.80 15.36
C LEU A 119 23.45 -14.40 16.71
N LEU A 120 24.14 -14.65 17.84
CA LEU A 120 23.67 -14.22 19.16
C LEU A 120 23.60 -12.70 19.32
N ALA A 121 24.56 -11.96 18.77
CA ALA A 121 24.54 -10.50 18.79
C ALA A 121 23.35 -9.94 17.99
N THR A 122 23.04 -10.53 16.83
CA THR A 122 21.87 -10.14 16.05
C THR A 122 20.56 -10.43 16.77
N SER A 123 20.46 -11.57 17.48
CA SER A 123 19.27 -11.92 18.27
C SER A 123 19.07 -11.03 19.51
N SER A 124 20.17 -10.63 20.16
CA SER A 124 20.12 -9.78 21.36
C SER A 124 19.73 -8.34 21.01
N SER A 125 20.20 -7.84 19.85
CA SER A 125 19.96 -6.47 19.40
C SER A 125 18.49 -6.22 19.03
N SER A 126 17.82 -7.22 18.47
CA SER A 126 16.40 -7.15 18.12
C SER A 126 15.47 -7.17 19.34
N SER A 127 15.86 -7.84 20.44
CA SER A 127 15.09 -7.85 21.70
C SER A 127 15.21 -6.50 22.46
N SER A 128 16.40 -5.90 22.51
CA SER A 128 16.60 -4.58 23.16
C SER A 128 15.95 -3.40 22.41
N ALA A 129 15.85 -3.48 21.08
CA ALA A 129 15.20 -2.45 20.27
C ALA A 129 13.69 -2.41 20.50
N LEU A 130 13.05 -3.57 20.71
CA LEU A 130 11.64 -3.66 21.07
C LEU A 130 11.39 -3.24 22.53
N GLY A 131 12.25 -3.60 23.47
CA GLY A 131 12.09 -3.22 24.89
C GLY A 131 12.19 -1.71 25.17
N SER A 132 13.12 -1.00 24.51
CA SER A 132 13.29 0.45 24.76
C SER A 132 12.24 1.34 24.08
N ALA A 133 11.63 0.86 22.99
CA ALA A 133 10.55 1.58 22.30
C ALA A 133 9.25 1.63 23.13
N PHE A 134 9.00 0.65 24.00
CA PHE A 134 7.79 0.60 24.83
C PHE A 134 7.94 1.28 26.21
N SER A 135 9.16 1.40 26.76
CA SER A 135 9.36 1.97 28.10
C SER A 135 9.24 3.51 28.13
N ASN A 136 9.45 4.18 26.99
CA ASN A 136 9.42 5.64 26.91
C ASN A 136 8.05 6.25 26.56
N HIS A 137 6.97 5.45 26.45
CA HIS A 137 5.63 5.94 26.11
C HIS A 137 4.59 5.81 27.24
N ALA A 138 4.98 5.43 28.45
CA ALA A 138 4.04 5.16 29.55
C ALA A 138 3.63 6.39 30.39
N MET A 139 4.09 7.60 30.09
CA MET A 139 3.74 8.80 30.87
C MET A 139 3.61 10.03 29.96
N ASP A 140 2.49 10.15 29.23
CA ASP A 140 1.82 11.43 29.00
C ASP A 140 0.55 11.20 28.18
N LEU A 141 -0.59 11.19 28.87
CA LEU A 141 -1.91 11.26 28.28
C LEU A 141 -2.56 12.60 28.69
N PRO A 142 -2.48 13.67 27.89
CA PRO A 142 -3.31 14.85 28.11
C PRO A 142 -4.65 14.69 27.37
N GLN A 143 -5.71 14.76 28.18
CA GLN A 143 -7.07 15.17 27.86
C GLN A 143 -7.32 15.78 26.46
N LEU A 144 -7.79 14.99 25.49
CA LEU A 144 -8.55 15.49 24.35
C LEU A 144 -9.75 14.58 24.06
N LEU A 145 -10.75 14.67 24.95
CA LEU A 145 -12.13 14.34 24.64
C LEU A 145 -13.00 15.52 25.08
N GLN A 146 -13.05 16.56 24.26
CA GLN A 146 -14.19 17.47 24.26
C GLN A 146 -15.09 17.15 23.07
N PRO A 147 -16.38 16.85 23.27
CA PRO A 147 -17.35 16.85 22.19
C PRO A 147 -17.74 18.30 21.90
N SER A 148 -17.33 18.83 20.74
CA SER A 148 -17.87 20.06 20.19
C SER A 148 -19.33 19.81 19.76
N TYR A 149 -20.25 20.42 20.50
CA TYR A 149 -21.62 20.63 20.09
C TYR A 149 -21.62 21.83 19.12
N GLU A 150 -21.97 21.62 17.85
CA GLU A 150 -22.35 22.73 16.98
C GLU A 150 -23.86 22.94 17.07
N LEU A 151 -24.20 24.11 17.59
CA LEU A 151 -25.53 24.70 17.63
C LEU A 151 -25.95 25.07 16.20
N SER A 152 -27.16 24.67 15.83
CA SER A 152 -27.83 25.10 14.61
C SER A 152 -28.17 26.60 14.69
N GLU A 153 -27.75 27.38 13.69
CA GLU A 153 -28.36 28.67 13.40
C GLU A 153 -29.59 28.49 12.49
N LEU A 154 -30.68 29.07 12.96
CA LEU A 154 -31.98 29.17 12.31
C LEU A 154 -31.92 30.24 11.21
N GLY A 155 -31.95 29.80 9.95
CA GLY A 155 -32.31 30.64 8.81
C GLY A 155 -33.78 30.40 8.43
N ALA A 156 -34.66 31.31 8.85
CA ALA A 156 -36.04 31.35 8.38
C ALA A 156 -36.06 31.80 6.91
N ASN A 157 -36.76 31.05 6.06
CA ASN A 157 -37.62 31.65 5.03
C ASN A 157 -38.66 30.66 4.52
N SER A 158 -39.89 31.13 4.60
CA SER A 158 -41.15 30.51 4.25
C SER A 158 -41.35 30.55 2.73
N THR A 159 -41.70 29.42 2.10
CA THR A 159 -42.76 29.45 1.08
C THR A 159 -43.42 28.06 0.99
N SER A 160 -44.73 28.08 1.17
CA SER A 160 -45.70 27.02 1.08
C SER A 160 -45.92 26.51 -0.35
N THR A 161 -46.05 25.19 -0.52
CA THR A 161 -47.15 24.61 -1.31
C THR A 161 -47.39 23.14 -0.94
N SER A 162 -48.65 22.88 -0.59
CA SER A 162 -49.32 21.60 -0.38
C SER A 162 -49.16 20.65 -1.58
N THR A 163 -49.05 19.34 -1.37
CA THR A 163 -50.09 18.34 -1.72
C THR A 163 -49.78 17.00 -1.06
N ALA A 164 -50.78 16.44 -0.38
CA ALA A 164 -50.76 15.14 0.27
C ALA A 164 -50.91 14.01 -0.76
N HIS A 165 -50.26 12.87 -0.53
CA HIS A 165 -50.87 11.55 -0.67
C HIS A 165 -50.17 10.53 0.22
N SER A 166 -50.96 9.94 1.11
CA SER A 166 -50.66 8.81 1.96
C SER A 166 -50.51 7.53 1.14
N SER A 167 -49.59 6.64 1.51
CA SER A 167 -49.90 5.22 1.78
C SER A 167 -48.70 4.47 2.35
N SER A 168 -49.04 3.68 3.35
CA SER A 168 -48.24 2.74 4.13
C SER A 168 -47.92 1.49 3.32
N THR A 169 -46.69 1.00 3.41
CA THR A 169 -46.44 -0.45 3.39
C THR A 169 -45.23 -0.80 4.27
N LEU A 170 -45.53 -1.52 5.34
CA LEU A 170 -44.62 -2.27 6.19
C LEU A 170 -44.04 -3.43 5.37
N ALA A 171 -42.72 -3.56 5.29
CA ALA A 171 -42.08 -4.80 4.87
C ALA A 171 -40.78 -5.03 5.67
N THR A 172 -40.90 -6.01 6.56
CA THR A 172 -39.92 -6.88 7.20
C THR A 172 -38.52 -6.87 6.58
N TRP A 173 -37.53 -6.50 7.41
CA TRP A 173 -36.11 -6.75 7.17
C TRP A 173 -35.75 -8.10 7.79
N GLU A 174 -35.53 -9.11 6.96
CA GLU A 174 -34.89 -10.36 7.36
C GLU A 174 -34.10 -10.95 6.18
N GLN A 175 -32.94 -11.51 6.53
CA GLN A 175 -32.02 -12.33 5.73
C GLN A 175 -30.90 -11.60 4.95
N SER A 176 -29.75 -11.54 5.61
CA SER A 176 -28.43 -11.48 5.00
C SER A 176 -28.20 -12.69 4.09
N PRO A 177 -27.76 -12.52 2.82
CA PRO A 177 -27.09 -13.59 2.12
C PRO A 177 -25.61 -13.60 2.51
N SER A 178 -25.18 -14.74 3.04
CA SER A 178 -23.78 -15.17 3.07
C SER A 178 -23.15 -15.02 1.69
N ALA A 179 -22.15 -14.15 1.55
CA ALA A 179 -21.35 -14.09 0.34
C ALA A 179 -20.56 -15.40 0.21
N SER A 180 -20.99 -16.24 -0.73
CA SER A 180 -20.20 -17.34 -1.26
C SER A 180 -18.91 -16.78 -1.85
N ASN A 181 -17.81 -17.40 -1.46
CA ASN A 181 -16.49 -17.13 -1.98
C ASN A 181 -16.39 -17.82 -3.36
N ASP A 182 -17.04 -17.24 -4.37
CA ASP A 182 -16.95 -17.76 -5.74
C ASP A 182 -15.63 -17.30 -6.35
N GLY A 183 -14.66 -18.22 -6.30
CA GLY A 183 -13.39 -18.15 -7.01
C GLY A 183 -13.64 -18.11 -8.51
N ILE A 184 -13.76 -16.90 -9.07
CA ILE A 184 -13.63 -16.68 -10.50
C ILE A 184 -12.13 -16.56 -10.80
N ASP A 185 -11.60 -17.62 -11.40
CA ASP A 185 -10.25 -17.76 -11.91
C ASP A 185 -9.98 -16.69 -12.99
N PHE A 186 -9.37 -15.58 -12.55
CA PHE A 186 -9.15 -14.36 -13.36
C PHE A 186 -7.85 -14.42 -14.19
N LEU A 187 -7.08 -15.51 -14.12
CA LEU A 187 -5.79 -15.64 -14.82
C LEU A 187 -5.90 -16.05 -16.30
N SER A 188 -7.10 -16.29 -16.83
CA SER A 188 -7.30 -16.66 -18.25
C SER A 188 -7.22 -15.50 -19.25
N PHE A 189 -7.04 -14.25 -18.80
CA PHE A 189 -7.08 -13.06 -19.67
C PHE A 189 -5.77 -12.79 -20.45
N PHE A 190 -4.67 -13.53 -20.21
CA PHE A 190 -3.37 -13.23 -20.83
C PHE A 190 -2.65 -14.38 -21.54
N ASP A 191 -3.25 -15.56 -21.69
CA ASP A 191 -2.60 -16.70 -22.34
C ASP A 191 -3.23 -17.07 -23.71
N SER A 192 -3.30 -16.09 -24.62
CA SER A 192 -3.62 -16.36 -26.02
C SER A 192 -2.79 -15.48 -26.94
N SER A 193 -1.54 -15.87 -27.15
CA SER A 193 -0.78 -15.73 -28.39
C SER A 193 0.71 -16.01 -28.15
N TYR A 194 1.12 -17.29 -28.11
CA TYR A 194 2.35 -17.81 -28.75
C TYR A 194 2.57 -19.31 -28.45
N THR A 195 1.80 -20.21 -29.07
CA THR A 195 2.28 -21.58 -29.30
C THR A 195 2.73 -21.67 -30.76
N GLY A 196 4.02 -21.35 -30.97
CA GLY A 196 4.71 -21.68 -32.21
C GLY A 196 4.61 -23.18 -32.45
N ALA A 197 3.98 -23.54 -33.56
CA ALA A 197 3.71 -24.89 -33.99
C ALA A 197 4.99 -25.74 -34.08
N SER A 198 5.00 -26.87 -33.36
CA SER A 198 5.55 -28.11 -33.90
C SER A 198 4.41 -28.88 -34.53
N ASP A 199 4.51 -29.15 -35.83
CA ASP A 199 3.66 -30.04 -36.59
C ASP A 199 3.31 -31.30 -35.80
N HIS A 200 2.03 -31.51 -35.46
CA HIS A 200 1.41 -32.83 -35.39
C HIS A 200 -0.08 -32.70 -35.66
N SER A 201 -0.48 -33.26 -36.79
CA SER A 201 -1.83 -33.47 -37.28
C SER A 201 -2.67 -34.32 -36.32
N GLY A 202 -3.80 -33.79 -35.86
CA GLY A 202 -4.81 -34.55 -35.10
C GLY A 202 -6.02 -33.69 -34.78
N GLY A 203 -6.98 -33.65 -35.72
CA GLY A 203 -8.17 -32.80 -35.63
C GLY A 203 -9.20 -33.28 -34.61
N TYR A 204 -9.63 -32.36 -33.75
CA TYR A 204 -10.94 -32.39 -33.11
C TYR A 204 -11.59 -31.00 -33.23
N PRO A 205 -12.88 -30.90 -33.59
CA PRO A 205 -13.57 -29.63 -33.75
C PRO A 205 -13.88 -29.04 -32.36
N LEU A 206 -13.18 -27.96 -31.99
CA LEU A 206 -13.53 -27.18 -30.81
C LEU A 206 -14.68 -26.21 -31.13
N PRO A 207 -15.61 -25.96 -30.19
CA PRO A 207 -16.74 -25.04 -30.40
C PRO A 207 -16.22 -23.60 -30.49
N SER A 208 -16.49 -22.95 -31.61
CA SER A 208 -16.24 -21.51 -31.81
C SER A 208 -17.21 -20.69 -30.96
N HIS A 209 -16.83 -20.36 -29.73
CA HIS A 209 -17.52 -19.35 -28.95
C HIS A 209 -17.15 -17.96 -29.48
N HIS A 210 -18.15 -17.35 -30.10
CA HIS A 210 -18.21 -16.05 -30.75
C HIS A 210 -17.72 -14.91 -29.83
N HIS A 211 -16.80 -14.10 -30.32
CA HIS A 211 -16.14 -12.96 -29.68
C HIS A 211 -16.97 -11.66 -29.83
N ASP A 212 -18.24 -11.65 -29.46
CA ASP A 212 -19.16 -10.53 -29.80
C ASP A 212 -18.92 -9.19 -29.06
N TRP A 213 -18.04 -9.11 -28.05
CA TRP A 213 -17.84 -7.85 -27.32
C TRP A 213 -16.70 -6.96 -27.87
N LEU A 214 -15.88 -7.48 -28.78
CA LEU A 214 -14.72 -6.75 -29.32
C LEU A 214 -15.01 -5.97 -30.62
N ASP A 215 -16.05 -6.33 -31.37
CA ASP A 215 -16.32 -5.72 -32.69
C ASP A 215 -17.27 -4.52 -32.66
N GLU A 216 -17.93 -4.21 -31.54
CA GLU A 216 -18.89 -3.10 -31.44
C GLU A 216 -18.26 -1.73 -31.12
N VAL A 217 -16.93 -1.65 -30.94
CA VAL A 217 -16.24 -0.44 -30.44
C VAL A 217 -15.66 0.46 -31.54
N THR A 218 -15.65 0.03 -32.81
CA THR A 218 -14.72 0.63 -33.79
C THR A 218 -15.26 1.70 -34.75
N GLN A 219 -16.56 2.07 -34.76
CA GLN A 219 -17.07 2.93 -35.86
C GLN A 219 -18.08 4.04 -35.55
N GLY A 220 -18.10 4.63 -34.36
CA GLY A 220 -18.90 5.84 -34.14
C GLY A 220 -18.30 6.74 -33.07
N ILE A 221 -17.98 7.99 -33.44
CA ILE A 221 -17.64 9.15 -32.58
C ILE A 221 -17.52 8.74 -31.11
N SER A 222 -16.35 8.24 -30.70
CA SER A 222 -16.24 7.62 -29.39
C SER A 222 -16.38 8.69 -28.32
N THR A 223 -17.57 8.80 -27.74
CA THR A 223 -17.78 9.41 -26.43
C THR A 223 -17.10 8.50 -25.41
N GLN A 224 -15.76 8.50 -25.40
CA GLN A 224 -15.00 7.82 -24.39
C GLN A 224 -15.38 8.45 -23.07
N LYS A 225 -16.13 7.71 -22.26
CA LYS A 225 -16.47 8.11 -20.90
C LYS A 225 -15.21 8.07 -20.06
N THR A 226 -15.07 9.02 -19.15
CA THR A 226 -13.96 9.05 -18.19
C THR A 226 -14.07 7.88 -17.20
N ALA A 227 -12.98 7.52 -16.52
CA ALA A 227 -13.03 6.51 -15.46
C ALA A 227 -13.98 6.94 -14.32
N ALA A 228 -14.02 8.24 -14.01
CA ALA A 228 -14.93 8.80 -13.02
C ALA A 228 -16.41 8.65 -13.41
N GLU A 229 -16.75 8.84 -14.68
CA GLU A 229 -18.12 8.66 -15.17
C GLU A 229 -18.55 7.19 -15.16
N LEU A 230 -17.62 6.26 -15.44
CA LEU A 230 -17.90 4.82 -15.51
C LEU A 230 -17.99 4.16 -14.14
N TYR A 231 -17.16 4.58 -13.19
CA TYR A 231 -16.94 3.87 -11.93
C TYR A 231 -17.11 4.74 -10.68
N GLY A 232 -17.44 6.02 -10.84
CA GLY A 232 -17.52 6.98 -9.74
C GLY A 232 -16.15 7.54 -9.34
N PRO A 233 -16.08 8.36 -8.26
CA PRO A 233 -14.81 8.90 -7.77
C PRO A 233 -13.88 7.79 -7.25
N PHE A 234 -12.57 8.04 -7.31
CA PHE A 234 -11.58 7.16 -6.66
C PHE A 234 -11.80 7.14 -5.14
N ASP A 235 -11.74 5.96 -4.55
CA ASP A 235 -11.80 5.81 -3.10
C ASP A 235 -10.39 5.98 -2.51
N ILE A 236 -10.12 7.17 -1.99
CA ILE A 236 -8.81 7.58 -1.47
C ILE A 236 -8.78 7.81 0.05
N ASP A 237 -9.92 7.98 0.71
CA ASP A 237 -9.97 8.47 2.10
C ASP A 237 -9.37 7.47 3.09
N GLU A 238 -9.69 6.19 2.92
CA GLU A 238 -9.13 5.13 3.77
C GLU A 238 -7.62 5.00 3.57
N THR A 239 -7.16 5.02 2.32
CA THR A 239 -5.74 4.99 1.98
C THR A 239 -5.00 6.19 2.54
N ARG A 240 -5.58 7.39 2.46
CA ARG A 240 -5.02 8.61 3.04
C ARG A 240 -4.84 8.46 4.55
N LYS A 241 -5.89 8.00 5.26
CA LYS A 241 -5.84 7.76 6.71
C LYS A 241 -4.72 6.79 7.07
N GLN A 242 -4.62 5.66 6.38
CA GLN A 242 -3.58 4.66 6.65
C GLN A 242 -2.16 5.18 6.40
N LEU A 243 -1.95 5.94 5.33
CA LEU A 243 -0.64 6.53 5.04
C LEU A 243 -0.24 7.59 6.06
N VAL A 244 -1.17 8.44 6.50
CA VAL A 244 -0.92 9.49 7.51
C VAL A 244 -0.68 8.91 8.91
N LEU A 245 -1.19 7.71 9.21
CA LEU A 245 -0.89 7.01 10.46
C LEU A 245 0.56 6.52 10.55
N LEU A 246 1.31 6.49 9.43
CA LEU A 246 2.72 6.12 9.45
C LEU A 246 3.57 7.31 9.94
N PRO A 247 4.47 7.13 10.94
CA PRO A 247 5.23 8.22 11.52
C PRO A 247 6.03 9.05 10.51
N SER A 248 6.65 8.40 9.52
CA SER A 248 7.42 9.11 8.49
C SER A 248 6.57 9.96 7.54
N LEU A 249 5.25 9.77 7.52
CA LEU A 249 4.32 10.42 6.57
C LEU A 249 3.24 11.28 7.23
N ALA A 250 3.21 11.39 8.56
CA ALA A 250 2.17 12.12 9.30
C ALA A 250 1.90 13.54 8.75
N ASP A 251 2.96 14.26 8.39
CA ASP A 251 2.89 15.62 7.83
C ASP A 251 3.32 15.70 6.35
N SER A 252 3.36 14.57 5.64
CA SER A 252 3.88 14.51 4.28
C SER A 252 2.85 14.97 3.25
N LYS A 253 3.08 16.14 2.65
CA LYS A 253 2.28 16.66 1.52
C LYS A 253 2.25 15.73 0.30
N HIS A 254 3.22 14.82 0.17
CA HIS A 254 3.31 13.94 -0.98
C HIS A 254 2.24 12.84 -0.99
N VAL A 255 1.67 12.52 0.18
CA VAL A 255 0.50 11.62 0.28
C VAL A 255 -0.68 12.21 -0.47
N ASP A 256 -1.03 13.46 -0.14
CA ASP A 256 -2.16 14.17 -0.73
C ASP A 256 -1.94 14.50 -2.21
N GLU A 257 -0.70 14.88 -2.57
CA GLU A 257 -0.30 15.10 -3.96
C GLU A 257 -0.52 13.82 -4.80
N MET A 258 -0.02 12.68 -4.34
CA MET A 258 -0.14 11.41 -5.06
C MET A 258 -1.61 10.98 -5.22
N LEU A 259 -2.39 11.00 -4.14
CA LEU A 259 -3.81 10.57 -4.18
C LEU A 259 -4.67 11.54 -4.99
N GLY A 260 -4.43 12.86 -4.88
CA GLY A 260 -5.10 13.87 -5.68
C GLY A 260 -4.83 13.74 -7.17
N LEU A 261 -3.61 13.33 -7.56
CA LEU A 261 -3.28 13.04 -8.95
C LEU A 261 -4.06 11.85 -9.52
N PHE A 262 -4.34 10.80 -8.74
CA PHE A 262 -5.21 9.69 -9.18
C PHE A 262 -6.65 10.16 -9.45
N VAL A 263 -7.22 10.94 -8.52
CA VAL A 263 -8.55 11.54 -8.70
C VAL A 263 -8.57 12.40 -9.96
N THR A 264 -7.58 13.27 -10.14
CA THR A 264 -7.47 14.15 -11.30
C THR A 264 -7.31 13.36 -12.60
N GLN A 265 -6.46 12.32 -12.60
CA GLN A 265 -6.25 11.44 -13.76
C GLN A 265 -7.54 10.76 -14.22
N SER A 266 -8.44 10.43 -13.28
CA SER A 266 -9.70 9.73 -13.54
C SER A 266 -10.69 10.50 -14.44
N HIS A 267 -10.52 11.82 -14.57
CA HIS A 267 -11.35 12.71 -15.36
C HIS A 267 -10.82 12.95 -16.78
N PHE A 268 -9.70 12.34 -17.16
CA PHE A 268 -9.14 12.48 -18.51
C PHE A 268 -9.38 11.24 -19.36
N THR A 269 -9.58 11.49 -20.65
CA THR A 269 -9.66 10.49 -21.73
C THR A 269 -8.49 10.62 -22.69
N ASP A 270 -7.89 11.81 -22.80
CA ASP A 270 -6.72 12.05 -23.64
C ASP A 270 -5.50 11.24 -23.16
N LYS A 271 -5.00 10.38 -24.04
CA LYS A 271 -3.89 9.46 -23.78
C LYS A 271 -2.62 10.18 -23.33
N LYS A 272 -2.27 11.30 -23.99
CA LYS A 272 -1.05 12.06 -23.66
C LYS A 272 -1.14 12.65 -22.25
N THR A 273 -2.30 13.19 -21.92
CA THR A 273 -2.61 13.71 -20.58
C THR A 273 -2.59 12.61 -19.53
N ILE A 274 -3.21 11.45 -19.78
CA ILE A 274 -3.18 10.30 -18.87
C ILE A 274 -1.73 9.84 -18.62
N LYS A 275 -0.90 9.72 -19.68
CA LYS A 275 0.54 9.37 -19.56
C LYS A 275 1.31 10.38 -18.72
N ASN A 276 1.11 11.68 -18.96
CA ASN A 276 1.74 12.75 -18.17
C ASN A 276 1.32 12.70 -16.70
N MET A 277 0.03 12.54 -16.42
CA MET A 277 -0.47 12.36 -15.06
C MET A 277 0.14 11.13 -14.38
N TYR A 278 0.31 10.04 -15.10
CA TYR A 278 0.93 8.82 -14.58
C TYR A 278 2.39 9.04 -14.15
N LYS A 279 3.19 9.77 -14.97
CA LYS A 279 4.56 10.16 -14.59
C LYS A 279 4.58 10.98 -13.30
N ARG A 280 3.66 11.95 -13.18
CA ARG A 280 3.53 12.79 -11.97
C ARG A 280 3.15 11.96 -10.74
N ILE A 281 2.25 10.98 -10.88
CA ILE A 281 1.88 10.03 -9.81
C ILE A 281 3.11 9.25 -9.35
N ILE A 282 3.91 8.73 -10.28
CA ILE A 282 5.14 7.99 -9.96
C ILE A 282 6.16 8.90 -9.25
N ALA A 283 6.33 10.14 -9.72
CA ALA A 283 7.21 11.11 -9.10
C ALA A 283 6.77 11.44 -7.65
N ALA A 284 5.48 11.68 -7.43
CA ALA A 284 4.92 11.91 -6.10
C ALA A 284 5.11 10.68 -5.19
N LYS A 285 4.86 9.47 -5.71
CA LYS A 285 5.10 8.21 -5.01
C LYS A 285 6.56 8.08 -4.58
N TYR A 286 7.52 8.38 -5.46
CA TYR A 286 8.94 8.27 -5.11
C TYR A 286 9.37 9.31 -4.08
N LYS A 287 8.89 10.56 -4.17
CA LYS A 287 9.14 11.57 -3.12
C LYS A 287 8.58 11.15 -1.76
N MET A 288 7.40 10.53 -1.75
CA MET A 288 6.79 9.97 -0.54
C MET A 288 7.65 8.84 0.04
N LEU A 289 8.05 7.86 -0.78
CA LEU A 289 8.91 6.75 -0.34
C LEU A 289 10.29 7.22 0.12
N ASP A 290 10.87 8.22 -0.53
CA ASP A 290 12.16 8.82 -0.15
C ASP A 290 12.12 9.50 1.23
N SER A 291 10.92 9.89 1.69
CA SER A 291 10.70 10.50 3.02
C SER A 291 10.48 9.45 4.12
N CYS A 292 10.39 8.17 3.77
CA CYS A 292 10.04 7.09 4.69
C CYS A 292 11.26 6.40 5.32
N SER A 293 11.12 5.98 6.57
CA SER A 293 11.96 4.96 7.19
C SER A 293 11.86 3.62 6.42
N LEU A 294 12.82 2.71 6.60
CA LEU A 294 12.80 1.42 5.90
C LEU A 294 11.55 0.59 6.21
N LEU A 295 11.12 0.60 7.48
CA LEU A 295 9.92 -0.12 7.91
C LEU A 295 8.65 0.53 7.35
N ASP A 296 8.58 1.86 7.36
CA ASP A 296 7.44 2.58 6.81
C ASP A 296 7.35 2.41 5.29
N LYS A 297 8.48 2.34 4.56
CA LYS A 297 8.48 2.05 3.11
C LYS A 297 7.74 0.76 2.78
N GLN A 298 7.99 -0.31 3.54
CA GLN A 298 7.29 -1.58 3.34
C GLN A 298 5.79 -1.41 3.57
N LYS A 299 5.38 -0.73 4.66
CA LYS A 299 3.97 -0.46 4.95
C LYS A 299 3.30 0.42 3.90
N VAL A 300 3.98 1.44 3.40
CA VAL A 300 3.48 2.25 2.27
C VAL A 300 3.24 1.38 1.04
N ILE A 301 4.15 0.46 0.72
CA ILE A 301 3.98 -0.47 -0.42
C ILE A 301 2.74 -1.34 -0.23
N GLU A 302 2.56 -1.93 0.96
CA GLU A 302 1.37 -2.73 1.30
C GLU A 302 0.07 -1.92 1.12
N ILE A 303 0.01 -0.71 1.70
CA ILE A 303 -1.16 0.19 1.61
C ILE A 303 -1.46 0.60 0.15
N ILE A 304 -0.43 0.89 -0.65
CA ILE A 304 -0.61 1.23 -2.07
C ILE A 304 -1.16 0.04 -2.87
N GLU A 305 -0.73 -1.19 -2.57
CA GLU A 305 -1.28 -2.37 -3.25
C GLU A 305 -2.74 -2.62 -2.89
N GLN A 306 -3.13 -2.40 -1.63
CA GLN A 306 -4.53 -2.43 -1.22
C GLN A 306 -5.36 -1.36 -1.94
N PHE A 307 -4.84 -0.14 -2.03
CA PHE A 307 -5.47 0.95 -2.80
C PHE A 307 -5.69 0.57 -4.27
N LYS A 308 -4.69 -0.04 -4.91
CA LYS A 308 -4.80 -0.49 -6.31
C LYS A 308 -5.83 -1.58 -6.50
N ASN A 309 -5.90 -2.54 -5.57
CA ASN A 309 -6.91 -3.60 -5.61
C ASN A 309 -8.33 -3.04 -5.46
N LYS A 310 -8.51 -2.10 -4.53
CA LYS A 310 -9.80 -1.42 -4.30
C LYS A 310 -10.26 -0.63 -5.53
N ASN A 311 -9.33 0.06 -6.20
CA ASN A 311 -9.59 0.91 -7.37
C ASN A 311 -9.24 0.25 -8.70
N ARG A 312 -9.27 -1.09 -8.77
CA ARG A 312 -8.80 -1.86 -9.92
C ARG A 312 -9.49 -1.50 -11.23
N LYS A 313 -10.80 -1.25 -11.20
CA LYS A 313 -11.59 -0.91 -12.40
C LYS A 313 -11.12 0.39 -13.03
N HIS A 314 -10.92 1.44 -12.22
CA HIS A 314 -10.37 2.71 -12.67
C HIS A 314 -8.97 2.54 -13.26
N LEU A 315 -8.08 1.85 -12.55
CA LEU A 315 -6.69 1.65 -13.00
C LEU A 315 -6.62 0.85 -14.29
N SER A 316 -7.46 -0.17 -14.45
CA SER A 316 -7.56 -0.95 -15.69
C SER A 316 -8.00 -0.09 -16.87
N HIS A 317 -9.05 0.73 -16.69
CA HIS A 317 -9.54 1.62 -17.72
C HIS A 317 -8.49 2.67 -18.14
N LEU A 318 -7.88 3.35 -17.16
CA LEU A 318 -6.82 4.33 -17.42
C LEU A 318 -5.62 3.69 -18.12
N ARG A 319 -5.27 2.46 -17.76
CA ARG A 319 -4.20 1.70 -18.40
C ARG A 319 -4.51 1.39 -19.86
N LEU A 320 -5.72 0.92 -20.16
CA LEU A 320 -6.14 0.63 -21.54
C LEU A 320 -6.05 1.88 -22.43
N ASN A 321 -6.52 3.03 -21.92
CA ASN A 321 -6.45 4.30 -22.66
C ASN A 321 -5.01 4.82 -22.81
N ALA A 322 -4.13 4.57 -21.84
CA ALA A 322 -2.74 5.03 -21.88
C ALA A 322 -1.84 4.21 -22.82
N ILE A 323 -2.11 2.92 -22.99
CA ILE A 323 -1.13 1.95 -23.52
C ILE A 323 -1.42 1.50 -24.97
N HIS A 324 -2.60 1.76 -25.53
CA HIS A 324 -3.08 1.04 -26.71
C HIS A 324 -2.36 1.26 -28.08
N GLU A 325 -1.20 1.91 -28.15
CA GLU A 325 -0.46 2.04 -29.43
C GLU A 325 1.01 1.64 -29.33
N ARG A 326 1.31 0.54 -28.65
CA ARG A 326 2.56 -0.14 -28.99
C ARG A 326 2.39 -0.73 -30.37
N ARG A 327 2.86 0.00 -31.39
CA ARG A 327 3.30 -0.62 -32.64
C ARG A 327 4.26 -1.74 -32.22
N ASN A 328 4.01 -2.96 -32.69
CA ASN A 328 4.87 -4.12 -32.51
C ASN A 328 6.23 -3.86 -33.19
N SER A 329 7.02 -2.95 -32.63
CA SER A 329 8.41 -2.78 -32.98
C SER A 329 9.09 -4.03 -32.43
N ALA A 330 9.27 -5.02 -33.31
CA ALA A 330 10.01 -6.23 -33.03
C ALA A 330 11.28 -5.82 -32.28
N VAL A 331 11.38 -6.24 -31.01
CA VAL A 331 12.51 -5.92 -30.16
C VAL A 331 13.70 -6.68 -30.73
N HIS A 332 14.45 -6.04 -31.62
CA HIS A 332 15.76 -6.52 -31.99
C HIS A 332 16.63 -6.43 -30.74
N LEU A 333 16.93 -7.59 -30.14
CA LEU A 333 17.96 -7.76 -29.13
C LEU A 333 19.30 -7.32 -29.75
N THR A 334 19.63 -6.04 -29.58
CA THR A 334 20.89 -5.48 -30.07
C THR A 334 22.02 -5.97 -29.18
N ALA A 335 23.04 -6.56 -29.79
CA ALA A 335 24.13 -7.30 -29.13
C ALA A 335 25.17 -6.43 -28.40
N GLY A 336 24.77 -5.27 -27.84
CA GLY A 336 25.67 -4.27 -27.27
C GLY A 336 25.36 -3.91 -25.81
N ILE A 337 24.97 -4.86 -24.99
CA ILE A 337 24.69 -4.59 -23.57
C ILE A 337 26.00 -4.22 -22.87
N ASN A 338 26.06 -3.01 -22.30
CA ASN A 338 27.17 -2.60 -21.44
C ASN A 338 27.26 -3.58 -20.26
N THR A 339 28.39 -4.30 -20.18
CA THR A 339 28.62 -5.37 -19.21
C THR A 339 28.57 -4.88 -17.76
N GLU A 340 28.89 -3.61 -17.52
CA GLU A 340 28.87 -3.03 -16.17
C GLU A 340 27.44 -2.83 -15.64
N VAL A 341 26.55 -2.28 -16.47
CA VAL A 341 25.12 -2.11 -16.11
C VAL A 341 24.47 -3.47 -15.90
N ALA A 342 24.80 -4.44 -16.76
CA ALA A 342 24.30 -5.81 -16.62
C ALA A 342 24.70 -6.44 -15.27
N ALA A 343 25.90 -6.18 -14.78
CA ALA A 343 26.35 -6.67 -13.48
C ALA A 343 25.55 -6.07 -12.30
N GLN A 344 25.15 -4.80 -12.39
CA GLN A 344 24.33 -4.14 -11.36
C GLN A 344 22.90 -4.70 -11.28
N LEU A 345 22.41 -5.31 -12.37
CA LEU A 345 21.08 -5.92 -12.42
C LEU A 345 21.03 -7.34 -11.84
N VAL A 346 22.18 -7.99 -11.62
CA VAL A 346 22.24 -9.37 -11.10
C VAL A 346 21.54 -9.50 -9.75
N PRO A 347 21.81 -8.65 -8.72
CA PRO A 347 21.13 -8.78 -7.43
C PRO A 347 19.61 -8.58 -7.52
N PHE A 348 19.15 -7.68 -8.39
CA PHE A 348 17.73 -7.46 -8.63
C PHE A 348 17.07 -8.68 -9.28
N ARG A 349 17.69 -9.22 -10.34
CA ARG A 349 17.23 -10.42 -11.04
C ARG A 349 17.13 -11.62 -10.10
N ASP A 350 18.18 -11.86 -9.30
CA ASP A 350 18.22 -12.97 -8.35
C ASP A 350 17.14 -12.81 -7.27
N SER A 351 16.94 -11.58 -6.78
CA SER A 351 15.88 -11.28 -5.80
C SER A 351 14.48 -11.53 -6.37
N VAL A 352 14.19 -11.06 -7.58
CA VAL A 352 12.88 -11.26 -8.23
C VAL A 352 12.63 -12.73 -8.57
N THR A 353 13.64 -13.45 -9.05
CA THR A 353 13.51 -14.89 -9.39
C THR A 353 13.42 -15.78 -8.16
N SER A 354 13.85 -15.31 -6.99
CA SER A 354 13.65 -16.00 -5.72
C SER A 354 12.20 -16.01 -5.22
N ILE A 355 11.35 -15.12 -5.77
CA ILE A 355 9.93 -15.03 -5.39
C ILE A 355 9.18 -16.28 -5.89
N PRO A 356 8.54 -17.06 -4.99
CA PRO A 356 7.93 -18.35 -5.34
C PRO A 356 6.96 -18.28 -6.53
N SER A 357 6.06 -17.30 -6.56
CA SER A 357 5.10 -17.11 -7.65
C SER A 357 5.73 -16.78 -9.02
N LEU A 358 7.00 -16.37 -9.05
CA LEU A 358 7.71 -15.93 -10.27
C LEU A 358 8.71 -16.97 -10.81
N LYS A 359 8.75 -18.19 -10.27
CA LYS A 359 9.70 -19.24 -10.68
C LYS A 359 9.67 -19.61 -12.17
N GLY A 360 8.56 -19.34 -12.88
CA GLY A 360 8.43 -19.54 -14.34
C GLY A 360 8.62 -18.28 -15.18
N ALA A 361 8.78 -17.11 -14.56
CA ALA A 361 8.71 -15.82 -15.24
C ALA A 361 10.09 -15.27 -15.67
N LYS A 362 11.13 -16.12 -15.71
CA LYS A 362 12.52 -15.70 -15.97
C LYS A 362 12.66 -14.84 -17.24
N GLN A 363 11.97 -15.21 -18.32
CA GLN A 363 12.02 -14.46 -19.59
C GLN A 363 11.50 -13.02 -19.43
N LEU A 364 10.41 -12.83 -18.69
CA LEU A 364 9.86 -11.49 -18.41
C LEU A 364 10.77 -10.67 -17.49
N VAL A 365 11.43 -11.31 -16.53
CA VAL A 365 12.44 -10.66 -15.66
C VAL A 365 13.66 -10.23 -16.49
N ASP A 366 14.14 -11.09 -17.38
CA ASP A 366 15.25 -10.79 -18.28
C ASP A 366 14.88 -9.66 -19.27
N GLU A 367 13.65 -9.67 -19.79
CA GLU A 367 13.12 -8.60 -20.62
C GLU A 367 13.02 -7.27 -19.85
N LEU A 368 12.54 -7.30 -18.60
CA LEU A 368 12.49 -6.11 -17.74
C LEU A 368 13.89 -5.51 -17.52
N CYS A 369 14.88 -6.36 -17.22
CA CYS A 369 16.28 -5.95 -17.07
C CYS A 369 16.88 -5.38 -18.36
N SER A 370 16.54 -5.99 -19.51
CA SER A 370 16.95 -5.54 -20.83
C SER A 370 16.34 -4.17 -21.19
N GLN A 371 15.04 -3.98 -20.97
CA GLN A 371 14.39 -2.69 -21.18
C GLN A 371 15.00 -1.61 -20.28
N PHE A 372 15.40 -1.95 -19.05
CA PHE A 372 16.04 -0.99 -18.15
C PHE A 372 17.40 -0.58 -18.68
N THR A 373 18.21 -1.54 -19.11
CA THR A 373 19.52 -1.25 -19.70
C THR A 373 19.40 -0.42 -20.99
N SER A 374 18.45 -0.79 -21.87
CA SER A 374 18.13 -0.06 -23.08
C SER A 374 17.66 1.37 -22.78
N HIS A 375 16.90 1.56 -21.71
CA HIS A 375 16.44 2.88 -21.28
C HIS A 375 17.61 3.81 -20.91
N LEU A 376 18.70 3.29 -20.34
CA LEU A 376 19.88 4.08 -20.00
C LEU A 376 20.65 4.59 -21.22
N THR A 377 20.57 3.89 -22.35
CA THR A 377 21.36 4.19 -23.56
C THR A 377 20.54 4.82 -24.68
N CYS A 378 19.21 4.80 -24.61
CA CYS A 378 18.34 5.32 -25.64
C CYS A 378 18.32 6.86 -25.70
N SER A 379 17.89 7.37 -26.86
CA SER A 379 17.68 8.80 -27.05
C SER A 379 16.57 9.32 -26.13
N ARG A 380 16.54 10.64 -25.91
CA ARG A 380 15.55 11.28 -25.03
C ARG A 380 14.10 11.07 -25.49
N GLU A 381 13.89 10.91 -26.81
CA GLU A 381 12.57 10.69 -27.41
C GLU A 381 12.08 9.26 -27.16
N GLU A 382 12.95 8.27 -27.33
CA GLU A 382 12.64 6.85 -27.08
C GLU A 382 12.51 6.52 -25.60
N ARG A 383 13.14 7.33 -24.73
CA ARG A 383 13.19 7.12 -23.28
C ARG A 383 11.80 7.03 -22.66
N GLU A 384 10.85 7.85 -23.13
CA GLU A 384 9.48 7.83 -22.62
C GLU A 384 8.76 6.52 -22.99
N ASP A 385 8.88 6.05 -24.23
CA ASP A 385 8.26 4.79 -24.65
C ASP A 385 8.88 3.58 -23.93
N LYS A 386 10.20 3.61 -23.70
CA LYS A 386 10.93 2.62 -22.91
C LYS A 386 10.55 2.67 -21.44
N PHE A 387 10.25 3.83 -20.90
CA PHE A 387 9.72 3.96 -19.54
C PHE A 387 8.36 3.26 -19.43
N PHE A 388 7.39 3.55 -20.31
CA PHE A 388 6.10 2.87 -20.26
C PHE A 388 6.21 1.36 -20.53
N ALA A 389 7.16 0.92 -21.35
CA ALA A 389 7.53 -0.48 -21.52
C ALA A 389 7.88 -1.18 -20.19
N LEU A 390 8.74 -0.53 -19.39
CA LEU A 390 9.16 -1.04 -18.10
C LEU A 390 7.97 -1.18 -17.15
N PHE A 391 7.08 -0.19 -17.13
CA PHE A 391 5.86 -0.24 -16.31
C PHE A 391 4.90 -1.36 -16.74
N GLU A 392 4.76 -1.60 -18.04
CA GLU A 392 3.97 -2.72 -18.54
C GLU A 392 4.51 -4.08 -18.09
N LEU A 393 5.82 -4.31 -18.28
CA LEU A 393 6.49 -5.54 -17.87
C LEU A 393 6.43 -5.72 -16.34
N SER A 394 6.69 -4.67 -15.59
CA SER A 394 6.55 -4.68 -14.13
C SER A 394 5.12 -5.03 -13.72
N SER A 395 4.11 -4.46 -14.37
CA SER A 395 2.71 -4.79 -14.06
C SER A 395 2.33 -6.20 -14.47
N LYS A 396 2.90 -6.76 -15.55
CA LYS A 396 2.72 -8.17 -15.95
C LYS A 396 3.31 -9.11 -14.90
N LEU A 397 4.57 -8.89 -14.51
CA LEU A 397 5.23 -9.63 -13.43
C LEU A 397 4.45 -9.55 -12.12
N GLN A 398 3.96 -8.36 -11.79
CA GLN A 398 3.11 -8.16 -10.61
C GLN A 398 1.81 -8.96 -10.67
N GLY A 399 1.21 -9.08 -11.85
CA GLY A 399 0.01 -9.91 -12.09
C GLY A 399 0.25 -11.41 -11.94
N LEU A 400 1.49 -11.86 -12.13
CA LEU A 400 1.90 -13.25 -11.88
C LEU A 400 2.11 -13.56 -10.38
N CYS A 401 2.10 -12.54 -9.52
CA CYS A 401 2.18 -12.75 -8.07
C CYS A 401 0.85 -13.26 -7.52
N THR A 402 0.84 -14.51 -7.05
CA THR A 402 -0.35 -15.21 -6.57
C THR A 402 -0.75 -14.80 -5.15
N THR A 403 0.22 -14.43 -4.32
CA THR A 403 -0.01 -13.97 -2.93
C THR A 403 0.25 -12.47 -2.79
N GLU A 404 -0.39 -11.83 -1.80
CA GLU A 404 -0.12 -10.43 -1.45
C GLU A 404 1.32 -10.24 -0.94
N GLU A 405 1.85 -11.25 -0.25
CA GLU A 405 3.24 -11.26 0.24
C GLU A 405 4.24 -11.25 -0.94
N ASP A 406 4.05 -12.11 -1.93
CA ASP A 406 4.92 -12.16 -3.12
C ASP A 406 4.85 -10.87 -3.93
N ARG A 407 3.66 -10.27 -4.02
CA ARG A 407 3.46 -8.96 -4.66
C ARG A 407 4.22 -7.86 -3.92
N THR A 408 4.15 -7.86 -2.59
CA THR A 408 4.86 -6.90 -1.74
C THR A 408 6.38 -7.07 -1.88
N LYS A 409 6.88 -8.31 -1.86
CA LYS A 409 8.30 -8.63 -2.10
C LYS A 409 8.78 -8.13 -3.46
N PHE A 410 7.99 -8.35 -4.51
CA PHE A 410 8.31 -7.86 -5.86
C PHE A 410 8.39 -6.33 -5.89
N MET A 411 7.41 -5.64 -5.29
CA MET A 411 7.40 -4.18 -5.23
C MET A 411 8.55 -3.62 -4.38
N LEU A 412 8.96 -4.31 -3.33
CA LEU A 412 10.14 -3.96 -2.54
C LEU A 412 11.43 -4.12 -3.35
N CYS A 413 11.57 -5.21 -4.12
CA CYS A 413 12.70 -5.39 -5.03
C CYS A 413 12.79 -4.24 -6.05
N MET A 414 11.65 -3.85 -6.64
CA MET A 414 11.56 -2.71 -7.55
C MET A 414 11.98 -1.39 -6.87
N GLU A 415 11.58 -1.16 -5.61
CA GLU A 415 11.96 0.05 -4.89
C GLU A 415 13.45 0.06 -4.51
N MET A 416 14.00 -1.05 -4.03
CA MET A 416 15.44 -1.16 -3.74
C MET A 416 16.27 -0.90 -5.00
N PHE A 417 15.82 -1.46 -6.12
CA PHE A 417 16.44 -1.25 -7.41
C PHE A 417 16.35 0.21 -7.89
N ARG A 418 15.17 0.85 -7.74
CA ARG A 418 14.99 2.28 -8.02
C ARG A 418 15.92 3.12 -7.14
N GLN A 419 16.03 2.80 -5.85
CA GLN A 419 16.87 3.55 -4.91
C GLN A 419 18.36 3.47 -5.29
N ALA A 420 18.83 2.29 -5.72
CA ALA A 420 20.20 2.13 -6.24
C ALA A 420 20.45 2.98 -7.51
N ASN A 421 19.41 3.22 -8.30
CA ASN A 421 19.46 3.97 -9.57
C ASN A 421 18.76 5.33 -9.51
N ARG A 422 18.64 5.92 -8.30
CA ARG A 422 17.78 7.08 -8.04
C ARG A 422 18.01 8.24 -9.00
N ARG A 423 19.28 8.59 -9.27
CA ARG A 423 19.62 9.75 -10.13
C ARG A 423 19.03 9.62 -11.53
N VAL A 424 19.10 8.43 -12.11
CA VAL A 424 18.58 8.15 -13.45
C VAL A 424 17.04 8.21 -13.43
N MET A 425 16.43 7.56 -12.44
CA MET A 425 14.97 7.52 -12.31
C MET A 425 14.37 8.90 -12.05
N ASP A 426 15.06 9.75 -11.28
CA ASP A 426 14.61 11.12 -11.00
C ASP A 426 14.73 12.02 -12.26
N GLU A 427 15.79 11.86 -13.07
CA GLU A 427 15.93 12.61 -14.33
C GLU A 427 14.80 12.31 -15.31
N LEU A 428 14.36 11.06 -15.35
CA LEU A 428 13.28 10.59 -16.20
C LEU A 428 11.91 11.20 -15.86
N LEU A 429 11.71 11.53 -14.59
CA LEU A 429 10.46 12.04 -14.06
C LEU A 429 10.39 13.57 -14.02
N LYS A 430 11.42 14.27 -14.46
CA LYS A 430 11.39 15.74 -14.57
C LYS A 430 10.44 16.15 -15.70
N ASP A 431 9.35 16.83 -15.33
CA ASP A 431 8.48 17.50 -16.28
C ASP A 431 9.31 18.51 -17.09
N LYS A 432 9.15 18.48 -18.42
CA LYS A 432 9.76 19.46 -19.33
C LYS A 432 8.84 20.64 -19.53
#